data_AF-A0ABD2UIE8-F1
#
_entry.id   AF-A0ABD2UIE8-F1
#
_cell.length_a   1.000
_cell.length_b   1.000
_cell.length_c   1.000
_cell.angle_alpha   90.00
_cell.angle_beta   90.00
_cell.angle_gamma   90.00
#
_symmetry.space_group_name_H-M   'P 1'
#
loop_
_entity.id
_entity.type
_entity.pdbx_description
1 polymer ?
#
loop_
_entity_poly.entity_id
_entity_poly.type
_entity_poly.pdbx_seq_one_letter_code
_entity_poly.pdbx_strand_id
1 'polypeptide(L)'
;MGSLTINNFLKFTSIATPCRKFGDPNCSPRSVPPILCYGFKANVRAFASQKSVKKSKKKGKTEKTDTAIPDKYLLSDDVNPDYVEDSKNASPLDTSEAGTSVPMIPSRGSVLKACIITSGLIGLLGIVIREGSHVASAGGLPFVDCSVEIPLTFQMWHLELITGLVILVSSCRYLLLKIWPDFAESSEAANSQVLSSLEPLDYIVVSLLSGISEELLFRGALLPVFGINWQSVVATASIFGILHLGSGRKYSFAVWATFVGIVYGYATILSSTVVVPMAAHAVNNLVGGIIWRYTSNSSK
;
A
#
# COMPACT_ATOMS: atom_id res chain seq x y z
N MET A 1 -19.92 39.86 -44.81
CA MET A 1 -19.79 38.40 -44.61
C MET A 1 -18.47 37.97 -45.21
N GLY A 2 -17.63 37.26 -44.45
CA GLY A 2 -16.30 36.80 -44.86
C GLY A 2 -15.64 36.10 -43.68
N SER A 3 -15.62 34.77 -43.70
CA SER A 3 -15.19 33.96 -42.56
C SER A 3 -13.66 33.86 -42.51
N LEU A 4 -13.04 34.15 -41.37
CA LEU A 4 -11.63 33.84 -41.15
C LEU A 4 -11.48 32.34 -40.84
N THR A 5 -11.00 31.57 -41.82
CA THR A 5 -10.60 30.18 -41.61
C THR A 5 -9.17 30.13 -41.09
N ILE A 6 -8.99 29.95 -39.78
CA ILE A 6 -7.66 29.76 -39.17
C ILE A 6 -7.27 28.27 -39.27
N ASN A 7 -6.46 27.95 -40.28
CA ASN A 7 -5.82 26.63 -40.41
C ASN A 7 -4.62 26.51 -39.47
N ASN A 8 -4.85 26.08 -38.22
CA ASN A 8 -3.77 25.73 -37.29
C ASN A 8 -3.13 24.38 -37.67
N PHE A 9 -2.12 24.44 -38.54
CA PHE A 9 -1.33 23.27 -38.94
C PHE A 9 -0.30 22.91 -37.85
N LEU A 10 -0.71 22.17 -36.82
CA LEU A 10 0.22 21.64 -35.82
C LEU A 10 1.18 20.63 -36.46
N LYS A 11 2.41 21.05 -36.72
CA LYS A 11 3.46 20.23 -37.30
C LYS A 11 4.06 19.32 -36.24
N PHE A 12 3.46 18.15 -36.01
CA PHE A 12 4.04 17.13 -35.13
C PHE A 12 5.38 16.62 -35.70
N THR A 13 6.47 16.93 -35.02
CA THR A 13 7.78 16.31 -35.26
C THR A 13 7.75 14.87 -34.78
N SER A 14 7.65 13.93 -35.70
CA SER A 14 7.83 12.50 -35.42
C SER A 14 9.27 12.25 -34.95
N ILE A 15 9.46 11.94 -33.67
CA ILE A 15 10.74 11.46 -33.15
C ILE A 15 10.90 10.01 -33.61
N ALA A 16 11.69 9.80 -34.66
CA ALA A 16 12.05 8.46 -35.13
C ALA A 16 13.15 7.87 -34.24
N THR A 17 12.82 6.84 -33.46
CA THR A 17 13.81 6.01 -32.75
C THR A 17 14.58 5.16 -33.76
N PRO A 18 15.93 5.14 -33.76
CA PRO A 18 16.69 4.39 -34.75
C PRO A 18 16.64 2.88 -34.48
N CYS A 19 16.19 2.10 -35.46
CA CYS A 19 16.39 0.65 -35.48
C CYS A 19 17.90 0.33 -35.49
N ARG A 20 18.43 -0.23 -34.40
CA ARG A 20 19.74 -0.90 -34.39
C ARG A 20 19.58 -2.41 -34.48
N LYS A 21 19.44 -2.91 -35.71
CA LYS A 21 20.07 -4.18 -36.13
C LYS A 21 20.78 -3.94 -37.45
N PHE A 22 22.09 -4.19 -37.46
CA PHE A 22 22.87 -4.26 -38.70
C PHE A 22 22.46 -5.54 -39.44
N GLY A 23 22.17 -5.45 -40.74
CA GLY A 23 22.17 -6.60 -41.64
C GLY A 23 20.86 -7.35 -41.87
N ASP A 24 19.73 -6.67 -42.10
CA ASP A 24 18.54 -7.31 -42.70
C ASP A 24 17.90 -6.37 -43.77
N PRO A 25 17.90 -6.74 -45.07
CA PRO A 25 17.41 -5.87 -46.14
C PRO A 25 15.86 -5.87 -46.32
N ASN A 26 15.10 -6.66 -45.55
CA ASN A 26 13.64 -6.85 -45.78
C ASN A 26 12.73 -6.23 -44.70
N CYS A 27 13.15 -5.14 -44.05
CA CYS A 27 12.32 -4.45 -43.05
C CYS A 27 11.47 -3.32 -43.66
N SER A 28 10.18 -3.58 -43.92
CA SER A 28 9.21 -2.57 -44.37
C SER A 28 8.48 -1.91 -43.19
N PRO A 29 8.30 -0.57 -43.16
CA PRO A 29 7.66 0.12 -42.03
C PRO A 29 6.17 -0.20 -41.92
N ARG A 30 5.75 -0.69 -40.75
CA ARG A 30 4.36 -1.08 -40.47
C ARG A 30 3.52 0.14 -40.06
N SER A 31 2.57 0.54 -40.90
CA SER A 31 1.63 1.63 -40.60
C SER A 31 0.57 1.20 -39.57
N VAL A 32 0.38 1.98 -38.52
CA VAL A 32 -0.67 1.78 -37.50
C VAL A 32 -1.93 2.58 -37.88
N PRO A 33 -3.14 1.98 -37.90
CA PRO A 33 -4.38 2.72 -38.19
C PRO A 33 -4.83 3.57 -36.98
N PRO A 34 -5.59 4.67 -37.21
CA PRO A 34 -6.07 5.53 -36.14
C PRO A 34 -7.16 4.86 -35.29
N ILE A 35 -7.14 5.13 -33.98
CA ILE A 35 -8.06 4.54 -33.00
C ILE A 35 -9.41 5.27 -33.05
N LEU A 36 -10.50 4.50 -33.16
CA LEU A 36 -11.88 5.00 -33.06
C LEU A 36 -12.34 4.97 -31.59
N CYS A 37 -12.52 6.14 -30.98
CA CYS A 37 -13.04 6.24 -29.60
C CYS A 37 -14.57 6.05 -29.57
N TYR A 38 -15.04 4.90 -29.06
CA TYR A 38 -16.45 4.70 -28.72
C TYR A 38 -16.64 4.77 -27.20
N GLY A 39 -17.43 5.73 -26.73
CA GLY A 39 -17.57 6.02 -25.30
C GLY A 39 -18.52 5.06 -24.58
N PHE A 40 -18.01 4.31 -23.59
CA PHE A 40 -18.83 3.47 -22.73
C PHE A 40 -19.19 4.21 -21.42
N LYS A 41 -20.46 4.59 -21.25
CA LYS A 41 -20.97 5.18 -19.99
C LYS A 41 -21.28 4.07 -18.99
N ALA A 42 -20.43 3.88 -17.99
CA ALA A 42 -20.73 3.06 -16.82
C ALA A 42 -21.32 3.93 -15.69
N ASN A 43 -22.56 3.66 -15.28
CA ASN A 43 -23.18 4.27 -14.10
C ASN A 43 -22.74 3.52 -12.83
N VAL A 44 -22.02 4.19 -11.93
CA VAL A 44 -21.63 3.62 -10.64
C VAL A 44 -22.71 3.90 -9.60
N ARG A 45 -23.48 2.88 -9.21
CA ARG A 45 -24.41 2.94 -8.07
C ARG A 45 -23.63 2.64 -6.78
N ALA A 46 -23.39 3.65 -5.96
CA ALA A 46 -22.79 3.47 -4.64
C ALA A 46 -23.82 2.87 -3.66
N PHE A 47 -23.49 1.72 -3.06
CA PHE A 47 -24.24 1.19 -1.93
C PHE A 47 -23.56 1.58 -0.63
N ALA A 48 -24.24 2.43 0.15
CA ALA A 48 -23.83 2.78 1.49
C ALA A 48 -24.37 1.75 2.50
N SER A 49 -23.54 1.30 3.43
CA SER A 49 -24.00 0.69 4.68
C SER A 49 -23.33 1.37 5.87
N GLN A 50 -24.12 2.14 6.63
CA GLN A 50 -23.77 2.59 7.97
C GLN A 50 -24.29 1.56 8.98
N LYS A 51 -23.50 1.27 10.04
CA LYS A 51 -23.93 1.59 11.42
C LYS A 51 -22.81 1.37 12.44
N SER A 52 -22.40 2.47 13.07
CA SER A 52 -21.79 2.44 14.40
C SER A 52 -22.88 2.27 15.44
N VAL A 53 -22.69 1.38 16.43
CA VAL A 53 -23.56 1.28 17.60
C VAL A 53 -22.89 1.96 18.79
N LYS A 54 -23.34 3.18 19.10
CA LYS A 54 -22.95 3.90 20.32
C LYS A 54 -23.71 3.36 21.52
N LYS A 55 -22.95 2.99 22.56
CA LYS A 55 -23.44 2.66 23.91
C LYS A 55 -24.02 3.93 24.55
N SER A 56 -25.21 3.87 25.16
CA SER A 56 -25.73 4.96 26.00
C SER A 56 -26.34 4.42 27.30
N LYS A 57 -25.88 4.94 28.43
CA LYS A 57 -26.47 4.69 29.76
C LYS A 57 -27.81 5.42 29.89
N LYS A 58 -28.77 4.83 30.60
CA LYS A 58 -29.87 5.57 31.25
C LYS A 58 -30.09 4.99 32.65
N LYS A 59 -30.28 5.84 33.66
CA LYS A 59 -30.40 5.49 35.09
C LYS A 59 -31.57 6.26 35.71
N GLY A 60 -32.38 5.59 36.52
CA GLY A 60 -33.49 6.18 37.30
C GLY A 60 -34.83 6.28 36.53
N LYS A 61 -35.99 6.18 37.22
CA LYS A 61 -36.25 5.99 38.66
C LYS A 61 -37.74 5.60 38.87
N THR A 62 -38.05 4.92 40.00
CA THR A 62 -39.42 4.70 40.58
C THR A 62 -40.36 3.78 39.72
N GLU A 63 -41.31 3.00 40.25
CA GLU A 63 -41.93 2.91 41.59
C GLU A 63 -42.39 1.45 41.95
N LYS A 64 -43.13 1.29 43.06
CA LYS A 64 -43.58 0.04 43.74
C LYS A 64 -44.52 -0.85 42.87
N THR A 65 -44.83 -2.12 43.17
CA THR A 65 -45.52 -2.65 44.37
C THR A 65 -45.55 -4.21 44.40
N ASP A 66 -45.51 -4.80 45.60
CA ASP A 66 -45.93 -6.13 46.14
C ASP A 66 -46.12 -7.34 45.16
N THR A 67 -45.68 -8.58 45.42
CA THR A 67 -46.15 -9.51 46.50
C THR A 67 -45.45 -10.88 46.37
N ALA A 68 -45.48 -11.70 47.45
CA ALA A 68 -45.34 -13.18 47.49
C ALA A 68 -43.94 -13.87 47.55
N ILE A 69 -43.69 -14.42 48.74
CA ILE A 69 -42.75 -15.47 49.20
C ILE A 69 -43.60 -16.79 49.34
N PRO A 70 -43.11 -18.06 49.59
CA PRO A 70 -41.78 -18.68 49.79
C PRO A 70 -41.48 -19.84 48.78
N ASP A 71 -40.44 -20.69 48.83
CA ASP A 71 -40.07 -21.64 49.91
C ASP A 71 -38.75 -22.41 49.66
N LYS A 72 -37.94 -22.53 50.75
CA LYS A 72 -37.07 -23.65 51.20
C LYS A 72 -36.04 -24.30 50.22
N TYR A 73 -34.95 -24.92 50.64
CA TYR A 73 -34.72 -25.81 51.81
C TYR A 73 -33.27 -25.77 52.35
N LEU A 74 -33.16 -25.88 53.69
CA LEU A 74 -32.14 -26.62 54.52
C LEU A 74 -30.64 -26.27 54.39
N LEU A 75 -29.92 -25.92 55.48
CA LEU A 75 -29.31 -26.80 56.54
C LEU A 75 -28.28 -27.81 55.96
N SER A 76 -27.13 -28.16 56.57
CA SER A 76 -26.56 -27.97 57.92
C SER A 76 -25.07 -28.41 57.93
N ASP A 77 -24.14 -28.14 58.87
CA ASP A 77 -23.92 -27.12 59.93
C ASP A 77 -22.43 -27.30 60.42
N ASP A 78 -22.09 -27.08 61.72
CA ASP A 78 -20.81 -27.36 62.45
C ASP A 78 -19.51 -26.58 62.05
N VAL A 79 -18.74 -25.83 62.88
CA VAL A 79 -18.29 -25.89 64.31
C VAL A 79 -17.14 -26.93 64.50
N ASN A 80 -15.90 -26.67 65.00
CA ASN A 80 -15.32 -25.62 65.88
C ASN A 80 -13.79 -25.30 65.56
N PRO A 81 -12.85 -24.89 66.46
CA PRO A 81 -11.83 -23.84 66.20
C PRO A 81 -10.40 -24.44 65.98
N ASP A 82 -9.24 -23.75 66.00
CA ASP A 82 -8.69 -22.85 67.04
C ASP A 82 -7.29 -22.27 66.65
N TYR A 83 -6.82 -21.23 67.37
CA TYR A 83 -5.50 -20.52 67.34
C TYR A 83 -5.16 -19.65 66.08
N VAL A 84 -5.18 -18.30 66.16
CA VAL A 84 -4.15 -17.34 66.69
C VAL A 84 -3.02 -17.08 65.66
N GLU A 85 -2.59 -15.87 65.26
CA GLU A 85 -2.80 -14.44 65.62
C GLU A 85 -2.56 -13.58 64.33
N ASP A 86 -2.75 -12.26 64.20
CA ASP A 86 -3.21 -11.17 65.10
C ASP A 86 -4.19 -10.20 64.36
N SER A 87 -3.91 -8.88 64.27
CA SER A 87 -4.96 -7.85 64.23
C SER A 87 -4.61 -6.59 63.42
N LYS A 88 -5.67 -5.89 62.94
CA LYS A 88 -5.74 -4.43 62.64
C LYS A 88 -4.93 -3.94 61.41
N ASN A 89 -5.43 -3.04 60.54
CA ASN A 89 -6.63 -2.20 60.57
C ASN A 89 -7.14 -1.83 59.15
N ALA A 90 -8.45 -1.58 59.06
CA ALA A 90 -9.16 -0.63 58.18
C ALA A 90 -8.95 -0.64 56.65
N SER A 91 -10.05 -0.92 55.92
CA SER A 91 -10.32 -0.31 54.60
C SER A 91 -10.69 1.17 54.76
N PRO A 92 -10.45 2.01 53.72
CA PRO A 92 -11.49 2.27 52.69
C PRO A 92 -10.93 2.06 51.27
N LEU A 93 -11.64 1.37 50.37
CA LEU A 93 -12.75 1.87 49.53
C LEU A 93 -12.34 2.99 48.55
N ASP A 94 -12.56 2.71 47.25
CA ASP A 94 -12.43 3.56 46.07
C ASP A 94 -11.03 4.14 45.79
N THR A 95 -10.43 3.87 44.63
CA THR A 95 -10.98 4.33 43.35
C THR A 95 -10.71 3.35 42.21
N SER A 96 -11.73 3.09 41.39
CA SER A 96 -11.56 2.41 40.11
C SER A 96 -10.80 3.32 39.13
N GLU A 97 -9.48 3.11 39.01
CA GLU A 97 -8.73 3.72 37.91
C GLU A 97 -9.21 3.11 36.59
N ALA A 98 -9.90 3.94 35.80
CA ALA A 98 -10.21 3.62 34.43
C ALA A 98 -8.89 3.55 33.65
N GLY A 99 -8.39 2.32 33.45
CA GLY A 99 -7.18 2.06 32.69
C GLY A 99 -7.27 2.73 31.32
N THR A 100 -6.57 3.86 31.19
CA THR A 100 -6.37 4.52 29.90
C THR A 100 -5.58 3.54 29.06
N SER A 101 -6.24 2.94 28.07
CA SER A 101 -5.61 1.99 27.15
C SER A 101 -4.55 2.74 26.34
N VAL A 102 -3.31 2.77 26.86
CA VAL A 102 -2.14 3.29 26.15
C VAL A 102 -2.12 2.62 24.78
N PRO A 103 -2.06 3.37 23.68
CA PRO A 103 -1.97 2.78 22.35
C PRO A 103 -0.79 1.82 22.30
N MET A 104 -1.07 0.53 22.13
CA MET A 104 -0.06 -0.52 22.20
C MET A 104 0.85 -0.42 20.97
N ILE A 105 1.94 0.32 21.10
CA ILE A 105 2.97 0.45 20.06
C ILE A 105 3.51 -0.96 19.76
N PRO A 106 3.39 -1.46 18.50
CA PRO A 106 3.86 -2.80 18.16
C PRO A 106 5.36 -2.96 18.42
N SER A 107 5.78 -4.12 18.94
CA SER A 107 7.21 -4.37 19.19
C SER A 107 8.00 -4.47 17.87
N ARG A 108 9.29 -4.06 17.89
CA ARG A 108 10.22 -4.15 16.74
C ARG A 108 10.13 -5.50 16.03
N GLY A 109 10.24 -6.58 16.79
CA GLY A 109 10.18 -7.95 16.26
C GLY A 109 8.82 -8.34 15.67
N SER A 110 7.71 -7.80 16.18
CA SER A 110 6.38 -7.99 15.59
C SER A 110 6.25 -7.29 14.24
N VAL A 111 6.73 -6.05 14.14
CA VAL A 111 6.71 -5.26 12.89
C VAL A 111 7.59 -5.92 11.83
N LEU A 112 8.84 -6.28 12.17
CA LEU A 112 9.74 -6.95 11.24
C LEU A 112 9.17 -8.28 10.73
N LYS A 113 8.61 -9.11 11.62
CA LYS A 113 7.94 -10.36 11.23
C LYS A 113 6.78 -10.10 10.28
N ALA A 114 5.94 -9.10 10.55
CA ALA A 114 4.83 -8.75 9.66
C ALA A 114 5.34 -8.30 8.28
N CYS A 115 6.35 -7.42 8.23
CA CYS A 115 6.96 -6.96 6.98
C CYS A 115 7.57 -8.13 6.18
N ILE A 116 8.31 -9.03 6.83
CA ILE A 116 8.93 -10.20 6.18
C ILE A 116 7.85 -11.15 5.64
N ILE A 117 6.82 -11.48 6.43
CA ILE A 117 5.75 -12.41 6.01
C ILE A 117 4.94 -11.80 4.86
N THR A 118 4.51 -10.55 4.98
CA THR A 118 3.71 -9.89 3.94
C THR A 118 4.49 -9.73 2.64
N SER A 119 5.73 -9.24 2.71
CA SER A 119 6.59 -9.11 1.52
C SER A 119 6.96 -10.46 0.92
N GLY A 120 7.19 -11.48 1.75
CA GLY A 120 7.45 -12.85 1.31
C GLY A 120 6.27 -13.45 0.53
N LEU A 121 5.04 -13.25 1.01
CA LEU A 121 3.82 -13.70 0.32
C LEU A 121 3.57 -12.95 -0.98
N ILE A 122 3.75 -11.62 -0.99
CA ILE A 122 3.61 -10.78 -2.19
C ILE A 122 4.66 -11.18 -3.25
N GLY A 123 5.92 -11.33 -2.84
CA GLY A 123 7.02 -11.74 -3.72
C GLY A 123 6.83 -13.16 -4.26
N LEU A 124 6.42 -14.11 -3.40
CA LEU A 124 6.10 -15.48 -3.82
C LEU A 124 4.96 -15.52 -4.85
N LEU A 125 3.90 -14.72 -4.65
CA LEU A 125 2.81 -14.61 -5.63
C LEU A 125 3.32 -14.05 -6.97
N GLY A 126 4.21 -13.04 -6.94
CA GLY A 126 4.87 -12.52 -8.13
C GLY A 126 5.68 -13.58 -8.88
N ILE A 127 6.49 -14.37 -8.15
CA ILE A 127 7.26 -15.50 -8.72
C ILE A 127 6.32 -16.56 -9.32
N VAL A 128 5.29 -16.99 -8.58
CA VAL A 128 4.36 -18.04 -9.05
C VAL A 128 3.63 -17.62 -10.33
N ILE A 129 3.18 -16.37 -10.44
CA ILE A 129 2.55 -15.87 -11.68
C ILE A 129 3.59 -15.80 -12.81
N ARG A 130 4.79 -15.29 -12.53
CA ARG A 130 5.86 -15.12 -13.52
C ARG A 130 6.34 -16.46 -14.10
N GLU A 131 6.73 -17.39 -13.25
CA GLU A 131 7.20 -18.73 -13.67
C GLU A 131 6.06 -19.57 -14.24
N GLY A 132 4.85 -19.45 -13.68
CA GLY A 132 3.65 -20.09 -14.24
C GLY A 132 3.36 -19.61 -15.67
N SER A 133 3.56 -18.32 -15.95
CA SER A 133 3.40 -17.76 -17.30
C SER A 133 4.48 -18.25 -18.28
N HIS A 134 5.73 -18.38 -17.82
CA HIS A 134 6.83 -18.94 -18.60
C HIS A 134 6.56 -20.40 -18.98
N VAL A 135 6.19 -21.24 -18.01
CA VAL A 135 5.85 -22.66 -18.23
C VAL A 135 4.63 -22.80 -19.16
N ALA A 136 3.61 -21.96 -19.01
CA ALA A 136 2.43 -21.99 -19.87
C ALA A 136 2.77 -21.60 -21.32
N SER A 137 3.55 -20.53 -21.52
CA SER A 137 4.04 -20.10 -22.84
C SER A 137 4.93 -21.16 -23.50
N ALA A 138 5.88 -21.74 -22.75
CA ALA A 138 6.74 -22.83 -23.22
C ALA A 138 5.95 -24.11 -23.58
N GLY A 139 4.81 -24.35 -22.92
CA GLY A 139 3.84 -25.39 -23.27
C GLY A 139 2.98 -25.09 -24.49
N GLY A 140 3.18 -23.96 -25.18
CA GLY A 140 2.43 -23.55 -26.37
C GLY A 140 1.04 -22.96 -26.09
N LEU A 141 0.71 -22.66 -24.82
CA LEU A 141 -0.52 -21.93 -24.48
C LEU A 141 -0.35 -20.44 -24.82
N PRO A 142 -1.43 -19.73 -25.19
CA PRO A 142 -1.37 -18.32 -25.59
C PRO A 142 -1.26 -17.35 -24.39
N PHE A 143 -0.35 -17.63 -23.47
CA PHE A 143 -0.01 -16.76 -22.34
C PHE A 143 1.28 -15.99 -22.64
N VAL A 144 1.33 -14.74 -22.15
CA VAL A 144 2.53 -13.90 -22.23
C VAL A 144 3.59 -14.43 -21.26
N ASP A 145 4.81 -14.63 -21.74
CA ASP A 145 5.94 -15.01 -20.90
C ASP A 145 6.48 -13.78 -20.15
N CYS A 146 6.06 -13.62 -18.89
CA CYS A 146 6.51 -12.51 -18.04
C CYS A 146 8.03 -12.48 -17.83
N SER A 147 8.68 -13.65 -17.90
CA SER A 147 10.12 -13.78 -17.67
C SER A 147 10.95 -13.19 -18.80
N VAL A 148 10.46 -13.36 -20.04
CA VAL A 148 11.08 -12.88 -21.29
C VAL A 148 10.70 -11.43 -21.58
N GLU A 149 9.45 -11.02 -21.38
CA GLU A 149 8.99 -9.65 -21.65
C GLU A 149 9.66 -8.61 -20.73
N ILE A 150 9.68 -8.87 -19.41
CA ILE A 150 10.27 -7.98 -18.41
C ILE A 150 11.31 -8.77 -17.60
N PRO A 151 12.54 -8.93 -18.10
CA PRO A 151 13.60 -9.67 -17.42
C PRO A 151 14.12 -8.99 -16.14
N LEU A 152 14.92 -9.73 -15.36
CA LEU A 152 15.66 -9.26 -14.18
C LEU A 152 17.09 -8.79 -14.56
N THR A 153 17.23 -8.03 -15.64
CA THR A 153 18.52 -7.59 -16.17
C THR A 153 18.88 -6.17 -15.72
N PHE A 154 20.19 -5.90 -15.62
CA PHE A 154 20.73 -4.60 -15.25
C PHE A 154 21.76 -4.11 -16.26
N GLN A 155 21.77 -2.79 -16.54
CA GLN A 155 22.68 -2.11 -17.44
C GLN A 155 23.05 -0.74 -16.83
N MET A 156 24.23 -0.19 -17.12
CA MET A 156 24.73 1.00 -16.41
C MET A 156 23.81 2.23 -16.54
N TRP A 157 23.17 2.43 -17.69
CA TRP A 157 22.24 3.55 -17.91
C TRP A 157 20.96 3.46 -17.05
N HIS A 158 20.64 2.29 -16.50
CA HIS A 158 19.57 2.16 -15.50
C HIS A 158 19.83 2.99 -14.25
N LEU A 159 21.10 3.27 -13.90
CA LEU A 159 21.44 4.13 -12.77
C LEU A 159 20.90 5.56 -12.96
N GLU A 160 21.03 6.13 -14.15
CA GLU A 160 20.52 7.48 -14.45
C GLU A 160 18.99 7.53 -14.29
N LEU A 161 18.30 6.51 -14.79
CA LEU A 161 16.84 6.39 -14.67
C LEU A 161 16.40 6.17 -13.21
N ILE A 162 17.07 5.28 -12.47
CA ILE A 162 16.82 5.07 -11.04
C ILE A 162 17.03 6.38 -10.26
N THR A 163 18.14 7.10 -10.49
CA THR A 163 18.41 8.38 -9.83
C THR A 163 17.35 9.43 -10.17
N GLY A 164 16.96 9.54 -11.44
CA GLY A 164 15.89 10.45 -11.88
C GLY A 164 14.54 10.14 -11.22
N LEU A 165 14.16 8.86 -11.12
CA LEU A 165 12.96 8.41 -10.43
C LEU A 165 13.01 8.71 -8.93
N VAL A 166 14.14 8.44 -8.28
CA VAL A 166 14.34 8.72 -6.85
C VAL A 166 14.18 10.21 -6.55
N ILE A 167 14.79 11.09 -7.36
CA ILE A 167 14.64 12.54 -7.24
C ILE A 167 13.19 12.96 -7.47
N LEU A 168 12.56 12.50 -8.56
CA LEU A 168 11.18 12.85 -8.92
C LEU A 168 10.19 12.46 -7.82
N VAL A 169 10.18 11.19 -7.41
CA VAL A 169 9.22 10.67 -6.42
C VAL A 169 9.49 11.27 -5.03
N SER A 170 10.74 11.49 -4.64
CA SER A 170 11.06 12.15 -3.36
C SER A 170 10.63 13.61 -3.35
N SER A 171 10.87 14.34 -4.45
CA SER A 171 10.48 15.76 -4.58
C SER A 171 8.97 15.92 -4.61
N CYS A 172 8.26 15.08 -5.37
CA CYS A 172 6.80 15.05 -5.37
C CYS A 172 6.25 14.72 -3.96
N ARG A 173 6.78 13.69 -3.28
CA ARG A 173 6.39 13.36 -1.90
C ARG A 173 6.60 14.55 -0.96
N TYR A 174 7.75 15.19 -1.01
CA TYR A 174 8.06 16.37 -0.20
C TYR A 174 7.07 17.51 -0.42
N LEU A 175 6.76 17.84 -1.69
CA LEU A 175 5.79 18.88 -2.02
C LEU A 175 4.39 18.52 -1.49
N LEU A 176 3.92 17.29 -1.71
CA LEU A 176 2.61 16.84 -1.21
C LEU A 176 2.52 16.88 0.33
N LEU A 177 3.59 16.52 1.05
CA LEU A 177 3.65 16.65 2.51
C LEU A 177 3.55 18.10 3.00
N LYS A 178 3.86 19.10 2.16
CA LYS A 178 3.73 20.53 2.48
C LYS A 178 2.39 21.13 2.06
N ILE A 179 1.81 20.69 0.94
CA ILE A 179 0.62 21.33 0.35
C ILE A 179 -0.70 20.58 0.57
N TRP A 180 -0.66 19.28 0.92
CA TRP A 180 -1.87 18.46 1.05
C TRP A 180 -1.99 17.83 2.46
N PRO A 181 -2.75 18.45 3.39
CA PRO A 181 -2.86 18.00 4.78
C PRO A 181 -3.33 16.55 4.93
N ASP A 182 -4.34 16.11 4.17
CA ASP A 182 -4.80 14.70 4.20
C ASP A 182 -3.73 13.71 3.73
N PHE A 183 -2.81 14.11 2.84
CA PHE A 183 -1.69 13.27 2.45
C PHE A 183 -0.60 13.24 3.54
N ALA A 184 -0.34 14.39 4.19
CA ALA A 184 0.61 14.49 5.29
C ALA A 184 0.17 13.62 6.50
N GLU A 185 -1.07 13.79 6.97
CA GLU A 185 -1.65 12.98 8.06
C GLU A 185 -1.66 11.48 7.72
N SER A 186 -2.07 11.13 6.49
CA SER A 186 -2.11 9.74 6.05
C SER A 186 -0.71 9.12 5.87
N SER A 187 0.29 9.93 5.53
CA SER A 187 1.69 9.50 5.46
C SER A 187 2.29 9.34 6.85
N GLU A 188 1.93 10.22 7.79
CA GLU A 188 2.34 10.12 9.20
C GLU A 188 1.77 8.85 9.83
N ALA A 189 0.47 8.57 9.63
CA ALA A 189 -0.16 7.35 10.14
C ALA A 189 0.54 6.08 9.61
N ALA A 190 0.80 6.02 8.30
CA ALA A 190 1.49 4.88 7.68
C ALA A 190 2.95 4.73 8.14
N ASN A 191 3.71 5.82 8.15
CA ASN A 191 5.09 5.81 8.60
C ASN A 191 5.18 5.49 10.09
N SER A 192 4.35 6.08 10.95
CA SER A 192 4.34 5.81 12.39
C SER A 192 3.98 4.36 12.68
N GLN A 193 3.03 3.74 11.97
CA GLN A 193 2.65 2.33 12.18
C GLN A 193 3.82 1.36 11.94
N VAL A 194 4.68 1.65 10.96
CA VAL A 194 5.77 0.75 10.54
C VAL A 194 7.12 1.15 11.13
N LEU A 195 7.44 2.44 11.23
CA LEU A 195 8.80 2.93 11.50
C LEU A 195 9.02 3.38 12.95
N SER A 196 7.98 3.54 13.78
CA SER A 196 8.12 4.05 15.16
C SER A 196 9.00 3.16 16.05
N SER A 197 8.89 1.85 15.84
CA SER A 197 9.49 0.80 16.67
C SER A 197 10.75 0.20 16.05
N LEU A 198 11.20 0.73 14.92
CA LEU A 198 12.30 0.20 14.12
C LEU A 198 13.57 1.03 14.29
N GLU A 199 14.71 0.35 14.23
CA GLU A 199 16.03 0.96 14.22
C GLU A 199 16.41 1.46 12.82
N PRO A 200 17.35 2.41 12.65
CA PRO A 200 17.71 2.95 11.34
C PRO A 200 18.17 1.90 10.32
N LEU A 201 18.79 0.80 10.77
CA LEU A 201 19.20 -0.30 9.89
C LEU A 201 18.00 -1.15 9.41
N ASP A 202 16.93 -1.26 10.22
CA ASP A 202 15.71 -1.96 9.83
C ASP A 202 15.02 -1.26 8.65
N TYR A 203 15.20 0.06 8.50
CA TYR A 203 14.58 0.83 7.41
C TYR A 203 15.12 0.36 6.05
N ILE A 204 16.40 -0.02 5.98
CA ILE A 204 17.01 -0.61 4.78
C ILE A 204 16.32 -1.94 4.45
N VAL A 205 16.16 -2.80 5.45
CA VAL A 205 15.53 -4.12 5.30
C VAL A 205 14.07 -4.01 4.84
N VAL A 206 13.26 -3.19 5.51
CA VAL A 206 11.83 -3.01 5.17
C VAL A 206 11.64 -2.33 3.81
N SER A 207 12.52 -1.39 3.45
CA SER A 207 12.45 -0.73 2.14
C SER A 207 12.85 -1.66 0.99
N LEU A 208 13.85 -2.52 1.19
CA LEU A 208 14.20 -3.57 0.23
C LEU A 208 13.10 -4.63 0.11
N LEU A 209 12.53 -5.08 1.23
CA LEU A 209 11.45 -6.06 1.25
C LEU A 209 10.22 -5.58 0.47
N SER A 210 9.74 -4.37 0.76
CA SER A 210 8.62 -3.74 0.02
C SER A 210 8.97 -3.52 -1.45
N GLY A 211 10.07 -2.80 -1.74
CA GLY A 211 10.48 -2.45 -3.11
C GLY A 211 10.78 -3.66 -4.01
N ILE A 212 11.29 -4.76 -3.48
CA ILE A 212 11.51 -5.98 -4.27
C ILE A 212 10.20 -6.75 -4.46
N SER A 213 9.47 -7.03 -3.38
CA SER A 213 8.29 -7.91 -3.45
C SER A 213 7.15 -7.30 -4.26
N GLU A 214 6.83 -6.04 -4.01
CA GLU A 214 5.72 -5.36 -4.68
C GLU A 214 6.02 -5.17 -6.16
N GLU A 215 7.23 -4.73 -6.52
CA GLU A 215 7.57 -4.56 -7.94
C GLU A 215 7.66 -5.89 -8.69
N LEU A 216 8.10 -6.97 -8.04
CA LEU A 216 8.06 -8.32 -8.64
C LEU A 216 6.64 -8.76 -8.99
N LEU A 217 5.67 -8.50 -8.10
CA LEU A 217 4.26 -8.77 -8.36
C LEU A 217 3.65 -7.83 -9.41
N PHE A 218 3.74 -6.51 -9.20
CA PHE A 218 3.00 -5.54 -10.02
C PHE A 218 3.63 -5.32 -11.40
N ARG A 219 4.97 -5.25 -11.48
CA ARG A 219 5.71 -4.89 -12.71
C ARG A 219 6.38 -6.11 -13.33
N GLY A 220 6.83 -7.07 -12.52
CA GLY A 220 7.43 -8.33 -12.98
C GLY A 220 6.43 -9.43 -13.36
N ALA A 221 5.14 -9.28 -13.02
CA ALA A 221 4.11 -10.28 -13.32
C ALA A 221 2.78 -9.67 -13.81
N LEU A 222 2.07 -8.85 -13.01
CA LEU A 222 0.74 -8.35 -13.37
C LEU A 222 0.73 -7.44 -14.60
N LEU A 223 1.73 -6.56 -14.75
CA LEU A 223 1.85 -5.68 -15.92
C LEU A 223 2.03 -6.48 -17.23
N PRO A 224 2.98 -7.44 -17.36
CA PRO A 224 3.04 -8.34 -18.52
C PRO A 224 1.76 -9.15 -18.76
N VAL A 225 1.11 -9.69 -17.71
CA VAL A 225 -0.15 -10.45 -17.84
C VAL A 225 -1.28 -9.58 -18.41
N PHE A 226 -1.34 -8.29 -18.08
CA PHE A 226 -2.28 -7.34 -18.68
C PHE A 226 -1.76 -6.76 -20.01
N GLY A 227 -0.53 -7.06 -20.41
CA GLY A 227 0.14 -6.56 -21.62
C GLY A 227 0.96 -5.29 -21.40
N ILE A 228 2.05 -5.15 -22.14
CA ILE A 228 3.02 -4.05 -22.03
C ILE A 228 2.49 -2.79 -22.76
N ASN A 229 1.54 -2.08 -22.14
CA ASN A 229 0.95 -0.86 -22.68
C ASN A 229 0.47 0.11 -21.58
N TRP A 230 0.08 1.34 -21.98
CA TRP A 230 -0.31 2.40 -21.03
C TRP A 230 -1.60 2.10 -20.25
N GLN A 231 -2.54 1.36 -20.84
CA GLN A 231 -3.81 1.00 -20.18
C GLN A 231 -3.54 0.04 -19.03
N SER A 232 -2.64 -0.92 -19.24
CA SER A 232 -2.19 -1.89 -18.26
C SER A 232 -1.35 -1.28 -17.15
N VAL A 233 -0.54 -0.25 -17.46
CA VAL A 233 0.11 0.59 -16.44
C VAL A 233 -0.93 1.28 -15.55
N VAL A 234 -1.94 1.93 -16.13
CA VAL A 234 -3.01 2.59 -15.35
C VAL A 234 -3.81 1.56 -14.54
N ALA A 235 -4.12 0.39 -15.09
CA ALA A 235 -4.87 -0.66 -14.41
C ALA A 235 -4.09 -1.24 -13.20
N THR A 236 -2.85 -1.66 -13.40
CA THR A 236 -2.00 -2.21 -12.32
C THR A 236 -1.68 -1.15 -11.25
N ALA A 237 -1.42 0.10 -11.65
CA ALA A 237 -1.27 1.23 -10.74
C ALA A 237 -2.52 1.53 -9.91
N SER A 238 -3.72 1.41 -10.51
CA SER A 238 -4.98 1.60 -9.79
C SER A 238 -5.22 0.51 -8.76
N ILE A 239 -4.94 -0.75 -9.10
CA ILE A 239 -5.00 -1.88 -8.14
C ILE A 239 -4.01 -1.64 -6.99
N PHE A 240 -2.77 -1.28 -7.31
CA PHE A 240 -1.75 -0.93 -6.33
C PHE A 240 -2.20 0.18 -5.38
N GLY A 241 -2.78 1.26 -5.91
CA GLY A 241 -3.31 2.37 -5.11
C GLY A 241 -4.49 1.97 -4.21
N ILE A 242 -5.42 1.15 -4.71
CA ILE A 242 -6.56 0.64 -3.92
C ILE A 242 -6.09 -0.22 -2.74
N LEU A 243 -5.08 -1.07 -2.93
CA LEU A 243 -4.48 -1.89 -1.87
C LEU A 243 -3.73 -1.06 -0.81
N HIS A 244 -3.43 0.20 -1.12
CA HIS A 244 -2.86 1.17 -0.19
C HIS A 244 -3.89 1.95 0.64
N LEU A 245 -5.18 1.61 0.56
CA LEU A 245 -6.21 2.07 1.50
C LEU A 245 -6.15 1.31 2.85
N GLY A 246 -6.79 1.85 3.88
CA GLY A 246 -6.94 1.18 5.19
C GLY A 246 -5.74 1.34 6.13
N SER A 247 -5.87 0.84 7.36
CA SER A 247 -4.88 1.00 8.44
C SER A 247 -4.49 2.48 8.70
N GLY A 248 -5.49 3.36 8.76
CA GLY A 248 -5.29 4.81 8.89
C GLY A 248 -4.96 5.53 7.58
N ARG A 249 -4.73 4.81 6.47
CA ARG A 249 -4.46 5.42 5.17
C ARG A 249 -5.76 5.91 4.49
N LYS A 250 -5.79 7.20 4.16
CA LYS A 250 -6.88 7.92 3.49
C LYS A 250 -6.79 7.78 1.96
N TYR A 251 -7.82 8.23 1.25
CA TYR A 251 -7.83 8.31 -0.22
C TYR A 251 -6.65 9.11 -0.80
N SER A 252 -6.15 10.13 -0.10
CA SER A 252 -4.94 10.88 -0.46
C SER A 252 -3.72 9.99 -0.69
N PHE A 253 -3.53 8.99 0.17
CA PHE A 253 -2.43 8.03 0.08
C PHE A 253 -2.64 7.02 -1.04
N ALA A 254 -3.88 6.59 -1.29
CA ALA A 254 -4.21 5.74 -2.43
C ALA A 254 -3.99 6.46 -3.78
N VAL A 255 -4.32 7.75 -3.87
CA VAL A 255 -4.02 8.59 -5.04
C VAL A 255 -2.51 8.72 -5.26
N TRP A 256 -1.75 8.98 -4.19
CA TRP A 256 -0.28 8.99 -4.25
C TRP A 256 0.31 7.65 -4.69
N ALA A 257 -0.14 6.55 -4.09
CA ALA A 257 0.28 5.20 -4.45
C ALA A 257 -0.08 4.87 -5.91
N THR A 258 -1.22 5.34 -6.41
CA THR A 258 -1.59 5.22 -7.85
C THR A 258 -0.65 6.02 -8.74
N PHE A 259 -0.27 7.25 -8.35
CA PHE A 259 0.69 8.07 -9.11
C PHE A 259 2.07 7.41 -9.19
N VAL A 260 2.63 6.97 -8.06
CA VAL A 260 3.88 6.20 -8.01
C VAL A 260 3.73 4.87 -8.79
N GLY A 261 2.55 4.27 -8.68
CA GLY A 261 2.00 3.21 -9.52
C GLY A 261 2.34 3.39 -11.01
N ILE A 262 1.85 4.49 -11.57
CA ILE A 262 2.02 4.88 -12.98
C ILE A 262 3.49 5.17 -13.30
N VAL A 263 4.19 5.92 -12.45
CA VAL A 263 5.59 6.32 -12.67
C VAL A 263 6.51 5.09 -12.80
N TYR A 264 6.43 4.13 -11.88
CA TYR A 264 7.23 2.91 -11.96
C TYR A 264 6.74 1.95 -13.04
N GLY A 265 5.43 1.90 -13.32
CA GLY A 265 4.91 1.13 -14.46
C GLY A 265 5.44 1.63 -15.79
N TYR A 266 5.48 2.95 -16.00
CA TYR A 266 6.08 3.57 -17.19
C TYR A 266 7.60 3.36 -17.24
N ALA A 267 8.30 3.49 -16.11
CA ALA A 267 9.73 3.18 -16.01
C ALA A 267 10.03 1.74 -16.44
N THR A 268 9.20 0.77 -16.04
CA THR A 268 9.33 -0.65 -16.42
C THR A 268 9.28 -0.83 -17.93
N ILE A 269 8.36 -0.14 -18.62
CA ILE A 269 8.24 -0.17 -20.08
C ILE A 269 9.49 0.45 -20.72
N LEU A 270 9.93 1.62 -20.23
CA LEU A 270 11.11 2.32 -20.75
C LEU A 270 12.41 1.54 -20.58
N SER A 271 12.60 0.84 -19.46
CA SER A 271 13.82 0.08 -19.18
C SER A 271 13.76 -1.38 -19.63
N SER A 272 12.57 -1.90 -19.95
CA SER A 272 12.34 -3.32 -20.24
C SER A 272 12.95 -4.25 -19.16
N THR A 273 12.87 -3.84 -17.90
CA THR A 273 13.35 -4.59 -16.72
C THR A 273 12.59 -4.17 -15.48
N VAL A 274 12.35 -5.11 -14.57
CA VAL A 274 11.76 -4.83 -13.25
C VAL A 274 12.81 -4.34 -12.23
N VAL A 275 14.11 -4.43 -12.53
CA VAL A 275 15.18 -4.00 -11.60
C VAL A 275 15.17 -2.48 -11.37
N VAL A 276 14.82 -1.69 -12.39
CA VAL A 276 14.71 -0.22 -12.29
C VAL A 276 13.64 0.22 -11.29
N PRO A 277 12.35 -0.18 -11.42
CA PRO A 277 11.33 0.19 -10.44
C PRO A 277 11.60 -0.41 -9.06
N MET A 278 12.14 -1.64 -8.96
CA MET A 278 12.55 -2.24 -7.67
C MET A 278 13.53 -1.34 -6.90
N ALA A 279 14.62 -0.94 -7.57
CA ALA A 279 15.66 -0.11 -6.97
C ALA A 279 15.13 1.30 -6.63
N ALA A 280 14.39 1.93 -7.54
CA ALA A 280 13.78 3.23 -7.31
C ALA A 280 12.81 3.20 -6.11
N HIS A 281 11.90 2.22 -6.06
CA HIS A 281 10.94 2.05 -4.97
C HIS A 281 11.65 1.84 -3.62
N ALA A 282 12.60 0.90 -3.55
CA ALA A 282 13.33 0.65 -2.30
C ALA A 282 14.09 1.89 -1.82
N VAL A 283 14.76 2.63 -2.72
CA VAL A 283 15.48 3.86 -2.33
C VAL A 283 14.51 4.98 -1.95
N ASN A 284 13.38 5.16 -2.63
CA ASN A 284 12.37 6.15 -2.27
C ASN A 284 11.72 5.87 -0.90
N ASN A 285 11.47 4.60 -0.56
CA ASN A 285 10.97 4.22 0.76
C ASN A 285 12.02 4.47 1.85
N LEU A 286 13.30 4.15 1.59
CA LEU A 286 14.40 4.41 2.51
C LEU A 286 14.58 5.91 2.77
N VAL A 287 14.64 6.73 1.71
CA VAL A 287 14.71 8.20 1.81
C VAL A 287 13.51 8.76 2.58
N GLY A 288 12.31 8.27 2.29
CA GLY A 288 11.09 8.67 2.99
C GLY A 288 11.12 8.34 4.50
N GLY A 289 11.61 7.16 4.86
CA GLY A 289 11.75 6.74 6.26
C GLY A 289 12.82 7.52 7.02
N ILE A 290 13.96 7.80 6.39
CA ILE A 290 15.03 8.63 6.95
C ILE A 290 14.55 10.06 7.21
N ILE A 291 13.93 10.72 6.21
CA ILE A 291 13.38 12.08 6.34
C ILE A 291 12.32 12.14 7.45
N TRP A 292 11.43 11.14 7.50
CA TRP A 292 10.42 11.04 8.56
C TRP A 292 11.08 10.96 9.94
N ARG A 293 12.05 10.07 10.15
CA ARG A 293 12.73 9.90 11.44
C ARG A 293 13.42 11.18 11.93
N TYR A 294 14.07 11.94 11.05
CA TYR A 294 14.66 13.23 11.42
C TYR A 294 13.60 14.27 11.80
N THR A 295 12.50 14.34 11.04
CA THR A 295 11.41 15.29 11.28
C THR A 295 10.70 14.99 12.61
N SER A 296 10.36 13.72 12.87
CA SER A 296 9.66 13.29 14.08
C SER A 296 10.52 13.33 15.34
N ASN A 297 11.85 13.31 15.22
CA ASN A 297 12.77 13.57 16.33
C ASN A 297 12.93 15.06 16.62
N SER A 298 12.83 15.93 15.61
CA SER A 298 12.94 17.40 15.78
C SER A 298 11.66 18.05 16.34
N SER A 299 10.57 17.28 16.43
CA SER A 299 9.27 17.70 16.97
C SER A 299 9.02 17.18 18.40
N LYS A 300 10.06 16.67 19.07
CA LYS A 300 10.05 16.21 20.47
C LYS A 300 10.99 17.07 21.31
#